data_AF-A0A7J6T6K9-F1
#
_entry.id   AF-A0A7J6T6K9-F1
#
_cell.length_a   1.000
_cell.length_b   1.000
_cell.length_c   1.000
_cell.angle_alpha   90.00
_cell.angle_beta   90.00
_cell.angle_gamma   90.00
#
_symmetry.space_group_name_H-M   'P 1'
#
loop_
_entity.id
_entity.type
_entity.pdbx_description
1 polymer ?
#
loop_
_entity_poly.entity_id
_entity_poly.type
_entity_poly.pdbx_seq_one_letter_code
_entity_poly.pdbx_strand_id
1 'polypeptide(L)'
;GDYVYSYSHTLNDQPAAVQHFWDHSLEYMAQRGIEPLGTELLREFIDQVSLEWTYRLFMNDIEVVHLGWFRSAQYMDYYNYLDSQGGWWLYRWGDHAVRTMAVAMWLDKKQLMHMDIPYGHQSFCRCASPERICVRNSDMGLDPRDWFTCVSFD
;
A
#
# COMPACT_ATOMS: atom_id res chain seq x y z
N GLY A 1 -20.71 -1.31 4.10
CA GLY A 1 -19.87 -1.92 5.16
C GLY A 1 -19.08 -0.81 5.83
N ASP A 2 -18.57 -1.07 7.03
CA ASP A 2 -17.80 -0.10 7.82
C ASP A 2 -16.32 -0.12 7.43
N TYR A 3 -16.07 0.11 6.14
CA TYR A 3 -14.73 0.10 5.57
C TYR A 3 -14.00 1.40 5.90
N VAL A 4 -12.73 1.27 6.29
CA VAL A 4 -11.83 2.39 6.61
C VAL A 4 -10.81 2.62 5.50
N TYR A 5 -10.32 1.54 4.89
CA TYR A 5 -9.29 1.60 3.86
C TYR A 5 -9.62 0.68 2.70
N SER A 6 -9.62 1.21 1.47
CA SER A 6 -9.82 0.43 0.26
C SER A 6 -8.58 0.49 -0.63
N TYR A 7 -8.17 -0.66 -1.15
CA TYR A 7 -6.98 -0.80 -2.00
C TYR A 7 -7.30 -1.62 -3.24
N SER A 8 -6.63 -1.35 -4.36
CA SER A 8 -6.80 -2.14 -5.59
C SER A 8 -5.79 -3.28 -5.70
N HIS A 9 -4.53 -3.03 -5.32
CA HIS A 9 -3.45 -3.98 -5.46
C HIS A 9 -2.32 -3.71 -4.46
N THR A 10 -1.41 -4.69 -4.36
CA THR A 10 -0.19 -4.58 -3.57
C THR A 10 1.01 -4.83 -4.46
N LEU A 11 2.08 -4.07 -4.26
CA LEU A 11 3.38 -4.29 -4.89
C LEU A 11 4.47 -4.20 -3.81
N ASN A 12 5.71 -4.48 -4.20
CA ASN A 12 6.87 -4.25 -3.35
C ASN A 12 7.46 -2.88 -3.65
N ASP A 13 7.83 -2.13 -2.61
CA ASP A 13 8.61 -0.90 -2.77
C ASP A 13 10.04 -1.22 -3.20
N GLN A 14 10.76 -0.17 -3.61
CA GLN A 14 12.19 -0.23 -3.88
C GLN A 14 12.97 -0.10 -2.55
N PRO A 15 13.76 -1.10 -2.12
CA PRO A 15 14.47 -1.06 -0.84
C PRO A 15 15.35 0.18 -0.67
N ALA A 16 15.97 0.66 -1.75
CA ALA A 16 16.80 1.87 -1.74
C ALA A 16 16.01 3.16 -1.42
N ALA A 17 14.70 3.18 -1.64
CA ALA A 17 13.84 4.33 -1.35
C ALA A 17 13.40 4.40 0.12
N VAL A 18 13.19 3.23 0.73
CA VAL A 18 12.64 3.06 2.09
C VAL A 18 13.71 2.69 3.12
N GLN A 19 14.93 3.15 2.90
CA GLN A 19 16.04 2.96 3.85
C GLN A 19 15.64 3.46 5.25
N HIS A 20 15.91 2.64 6.26
CA HIS A 20 15.58 2.87 7.68
C HIS A 20 14.09 3.05 8.02
N PHE A 21 13.17 2.95 7.05
CA PHE A 21 11.74 3.07 7.32
C PHE A 21 11.25 1.99 8.29
N TRP A 22 11.68 0.74 8.07
CA TRP A 22 11.28 -0.38 8.91
C TRP A 22 11.91 -0.28 10.31
N ASP A 23 13.19 0.05 10.39
CA ASP A 23 13.91 0.27 11.65
C ASP A 23 13.17 1.28 12.54
N HIS A 24 12.84 2.45 12.01
CA HIS A 24 12.08 3.47 12.74
C HIS A 24 10.64 3.05 13.04
N SER A 25 10.02 2.24 12.18
CA SER A 25 8.69 1.70 12.47
C SER A 25 8.73 0.72 13.66
N LEU A 26 9.78 -0.11 13.76
CA LEU A 26 10.00 -1.00 14.90
C LEU A 26 10.28 -0.20 16.19
N GLU A 27 11.07 0.85 16.12
CA GLU A 27 11.31 1.76 17.25
C GLU A 27 10.01 2.40 17.76
N TYR A 28 9.17 2.90 16.85
CA TYR A 28 7.86 3.43 17.17
C TYR A 28 6.98 2.38 17.85
N MET A 29 6.90 1.18 17.26
CA MET A 29 6.14 0.06 17.79
C MET A 29 6.58 -0.27 19.22
N ALA A 30 7.89 -0.37 19.47
CA ALA A 30 8.44 -0.63 20.80
C ALA A 30 8.08 0.48 21.81
N GLN A 31 8.17 1.75 21.41
CA GLN A 31 7.81 2.90 22.26
C GLN A 31 6.32 2.98 22.60
N ARG A 32 5.45 2.36 21.79
CA ARG A 32 4.00 2.35 21.95
C ARG A 32 3.42 1.01 22.42
N GLY A 33 4.27 0.00 22.61
CA GLY A 33 3.84 -1.35 23.02
C GLY A 33 3.05 -2.08 21.93
N ILE A 34 3.38 -1.83 20.66
CA ILE A 34 2.80 -2.53 19.50
C ILE A 34 3.73 -3.68 19.14
N GLU A 35 3.18 -4.89 19.02
CA GLU A 35 3.95 -6.07 18.61
C GLU A 35 4.04 -6.14 17.08
N PRO A 36 5.24 -6.38 16.48
CA PRO A 36 5.39 -6.46 15.03
C PRO A 36 4.55 -7.55 14.34
N LEU A 37 4.10 -8.58 15.08
CA LEU A 37 3.17 -9.60 14.59
C LEU A 37 1.80 -9.56 15.32
N GLY A 38 1.48 -8.41 15.92
CA GLY A 38 0.33 -8.22 16.81
C GLY A 38 -1.03 -8.27 16.10
N THR A 39 -1.08 -7.95 14.81
CA THR A 39 -2.31 -7.98 14.00
C THR A 39 -2.21 -9.00 12.87
N GLU A 40 -3.37 -9.43 12.37
CA GLU A 40 -3.43 -10.30 11.20
C GLU A 40 -2.86 -9.62 9.94
N LEU A 41 -3.04 -8.30 9.80
CA LEU A 41 -2.54 -7.54 8.67
C LEU A 41 -1.02 -7.37 8.69
N LEU A 42 -0.41 -7.09 9.86
CA LEU A 42 1.05 -6.98 9.96
C LEU A 42 1.74 -8.26 9.50
N ARG A 43 1.18 -9.41 9.84
CA ARG A 43 1.67 -10.73 9.41
C ARG A 43 1.63 -10.97 7.90
N GLU A 44 0.90 -10.16 7.13
CA GLU A 44 0.89 -10.23 5.66
C GLU A 44 2.03 -9.45 5.01
N PHE A 45 2.61 -8.49 5.75
CA PHE A 45 3.66 -7.60 5.27
C PHE A 45 5.02 -7.92 5.88
N ILE A 46 5.08 -8.69 6.96
CA ILE A 46 6.31 -9.00 7.69
C ILE A 46 6.66 -10.49 7.57
N ASP A 47 7.93 -10.79 7.34
CA ASP A 47 8.46 -12.13 7.44
C ASP A 47 8.39 -12.60 8.90
N GLN A 48 7.65 -13.68 9.15
CA GLN A 48 7.35 -14.10 10.53
C GLN A 48 8.53 -14.78 11.24
N VAL A 49 9.63 -15.05 10.53
CA VAL A 49 10.85 -15.65 11.09
C VAL A 49 11.89 -14.57 11.37
N SER A 50 12.21 -13.73 10.39
CA SER A 50 13.21 -12.67 10.56
C SER A 50 12.65 -11.40 11.20
N LEU A 51 11.32 -11.24 11.24
CA LEU A 51 10.63 -10.00 11.62
C LEU A 51 10.97 -8.81 10.73
N GLU A 52 11.42 -9.07 9.50
CA GLU A 52 11.72 -8.05 8.52
C GLU A 52 10.49 -7.70 7.68
N TRP A 53 10.34 -6.42 7.35
CA TRP A 53 9.33 -6.01 6.38
C TRP A 53 9.67 -6.58 4.99
N THR A 54 8.69 -7.21 4.35
CA THR A 54 8.83 -7.81 3.01
C THR A 54 8.87 -6.78 1.87
N TYR A 55 8.87 -5.49 2.20
CA TYR A 55 8.68 -4.34 1.29
C TYR A 55 7.31 -4.30 0.60
N ARG A 56 6.45 -5.30 0.82
CA ARG A 56 5.11 -5.33 0.27
C ARG A 56 4.25 -4.22 0.90
N LEU A 57 3.43 -3.59 0.08
CA LEU A 57 2.56 -2.49 0.49
C LEU A 57 1.31 -2.38 -0.37
N PHE A 58 0.32 -1.65 0.15
CA PHE A 58 -0.82 -1.20 -0.64
C PHE A 58 -0.38 -0.07 -1.56
N MET A 59 -0.61 -0.26 -2.85
CA MET A 59 -0.42 0.80 -3.83
C MET A 59 -1.57 1.79 -3.70
N ASN A 60 -1.24 3.06 -3.45
CA ASN A 60 -2.20 4.10 -3.14
C ASN A 60 -2.36 5.14 -4.25
N ASP A 61 -1.88 4.84 -5.45
CA ASP A 61 -2.25 5.56 -6.67
C ASP A 61 -3.78 5.54 -6.91
N ILE A 62 -4.48 4.54 -6.37
CA ILE A 62 -5.93 4.56 -6.15
C ILE A 62 -6.30 3.99 -4.78
N GLU A 63 -7.03 4.77 -4.00
CA GLU A 63 -7.54 4.36 -2.69
C GLU A 63 -8.85 5.10 -2.40
N VAL A 64 -9.73 4.47 -1.62
CA VAL A 64 -10.91 5.12 -1.05
C VAL A 64 -10.81 4.96 0.45
N VAL A 65 -10.79 6.08 1.18
CA VAL A 65 -10.41 6.09 2.59
C VAL A 65 -11.40 6.86 3.46
N HIS A 66 -11.58 6.38 4.68
CA HIS A 66 -12.32 7.11 5.71
C HIS A 66 -11.40 8.14 6.37
N LEU A 67 -11.47 9.39 5.91
CA LEU A 67 -10.59 10.49 6.38
C LEU A 67 -10.59 10.70 7.89
N GLY A 68 -11.69 10.38 8.59
CA GLY A 68 -11.75 10.47 10.05
C GLY A 68 -10.72 9.60 10.75
N TRP A 69 -10.36 8.43 10.18
CA TRP A 69 -9.34 7.55 10.75
C TRP A 69 -7.92 8.11 10.52
N PHE A 70 -7.66 8.65 9.33
CA PHE A 70 -6.40 9.34 9.00
C PHE A 70 -6.22 10.67 9.75
N ARG A 71 -7.27 11.19 10.39
CA ARG A 71 -7.19 12.35 11.30
C ARG A 71 -7.18 11.95 12.77
N SER A 72 -7.21 10.65 13.08
CA SER A 72 -7.18 10.17 14.44
C SER A 72 -5.85 10.50 15.12
N ALA A 73 -5.87 10.64 16.45
CA ALA A 73 -4.67 10.89 17.24
C ALA A 73 -3.61 9.79 17.04
N GLN A 74 -4.06 8.54 16.91
CA GLN A 74 -3.24 7.37 16.63
C GLN A 74 -2.45 7.51 15.32
N TYR A 75 -3.14 7.75 14.20
CA TYR A 75 -2.46 7.89 12.90
C TYR A 75 -1.51 9.08 12.90
N MET A 76 -1.96 10.22 13.45
CA MET A 76 -1.15 11.43 13.49
C MET A 76 0.07 11.30 14.40
N ASP A 77 0.00 10.53 15.49
CA ASP A 77 1.17 10.25 16.34
C ASP A 77 2.26 9.51 15.58
N TYR A 78 1.91 8.47 14.81
CA TYR A 78 2.87 7.75 13.97
C TYR A 78 3.41 8.60 12.81
N TYR A 79 2.53 9.33 12.13
CA TYR A 79 2.94 10.25 11.06
C TYR A 79 3.94 11.29 11.57
N ASN A 80 3.64 11.95 12.69
CA ASN A 80 4.51 12.96 13.29
C ASN A 80 5.82 12.35 13.81
N TYR A 81 5.79 11.13 14.35
CA TYR A 81 7.00 10.41 14.71
C TYR A 81 7.91 10.21 13.49
N LEU A 82 7.38 9.72 12.37
CA LEU A 82 8.16 9.51 11.15
C LEU A 82 8.67 10.84 10.55
N ASP A 83 7.89 11.92 10.65
CA ASP A 83 8.32 13.27 10.26
C ASP A 83 9.57 13.71 10.99
N SER A 84 9.60 13.47 12.30
CA SER A 84 10.75 13.81 13.13
C SER A 84 12.02 13.02 12.79
N GLN A 85 11.90 11.89 12.08
CA GLN A 85 13.05 11.11 11.60
C GLN A 85 13.63 11.66 10.28
N GLY A 86 12.91 12.53 9.58
CA GLY A 86 13.40 13.19 8.35
C GLY A 86 13.49 12.28 7.12
N GLY A 87 12.94 11.06 7.18
CA GLY A 87 13.11 10.06 6.11
C GLY A 87 12.47 10.42 4.77
N TRP A 88 11.49 11.32 4.74
CA TRP A 88 10.97 11.88 3.48
C TRP A 88 11.99 12.72 2.70
N TRP A 89 12.93 13.35 3.40
CA TRP A 89 13.90 14.28 2.81
C TRP A 89 15.27 13.64 2.64
N LEU A 90 15.68 12.80 3.60
CA LEU A 90 16.95 12.06 3.56
C LEU A 90 16.89 10.86 2.62
N TYR A 91 15.71 10.25 2.50
CA TYR A 91 15.43 9.12 1.63
C TYR A 91 14.24 9.44 0.73
N ARG A 92 13.48 8.44 0.30
CA ARG A 92 12.28 8.61 -0.52
C ARG A 92 11.14 7.79 0.06
N TRP A 93 10.88 7.96 1.36
CA TRP A 93 9.76 7.29 2.02
C TRP A 93 8.46 7.66 1.31
N GLY A 94 7.84 6.70 0.67
CA GLY A 94 6.55 6.89 0.01
C GLY A 94 5.41 6.90 1.03
N ASP A 95 4.36 7.66 0.73
CA ASP A 95 3.18 7.66 1.57
C ASP A 95 2.46 6.30 1.56
N HIS A 96 2.61 5.49 0.50
CA HIS A 96 2.19 4.09 0.47
C HIS A 96 2.79 3.25 1.60
N ALA A 97 4.09 3.39 1.88
CA ALA A 97 4.76 2.64 2.94
C ALA A 97 4.19 3.04 4.32
N VAL A 98 4.08 4.34 4.57
CA VAL A 98 3.52 4.93 5.80
C VAL A 98 2.08 4.48 6.03
N ARG A 99 1.23 4.60 5.00
CA ARG A 99 -0.19 4.22 5.07
C ARG A 99 -0.35 2.73 5.27
N THR A 100 0.41 1.91 4.55
CA THR A 100 0.36 0.44 4.71
C THR A 100 0.68 0.05 6.13
N MET A 101 1.76 0.59 6.70
CA MET A 101 2.20 0.18 8.02
C MET A 101 1.25 0.67 9.11
N ALA A 102 0.74 1.90 9.00
CA ALA A 102 -0.33 2.38 9.88
C ALA A 102 -1.61 1.53 9.79
N VAL A 103 -2.08 1.21 8.58
CA VAL A 103 -3.25 0.36 8.37
C VAL A 103 -3.03 -1.01 8.99
N ALA A 104 -1.86 -1.62 8.75
CA ALA A 104 -1.53 -2.93 9.27
C ALA A 104 -1.47 -2.95 10.81
N MET A 105 -0.92 -1.90 11.45
CA MET A 105 -0.80 -1.83 12.92
C MET A 105 -2.15 -1.81 13.65
N TRP A 106 -3.20 -1.24 13.06
CA TRP A 106 -4.41 -0.90 13.82
C TRP A 106 -5.76 -1.25 13.20
N LEU A 107 -5.82 -1.65 11.94
CA LEU A 107 -7.08 -2.08 11.34
C LEU A 107 -7.24 -3.59 11.34
N ASP A 108 -8.47 -4.04 11.51
CA ASP A 108 -8.86 -5.41 11.24
C ASP A 108 -9.09 -5.62 9.74
N LYS A 109 -8.84 -6.83 9.22
CA LYS A 109 -9.12 -7.19 7.81
C LYS A 109 -10.54 -6.82 7.35
N LYS A 110 -11.54 -6.97 8.22
CA LYS A 110 -12.95 -6.63 7.93
C LYS A 110 -13.18 -5.13 7.65
N GLN A 111 -12.25 -4.28 8.08
CA GLN A 111 -12.27 -2.83 7.83
C GLN A 111 -11.59 -2.47 6.51
N LEU A 112 -11.01 -3.45 5.81
CA LEU A 112 -10.42 -3.27 4.49
C LEU A 112 -11.39 -3.73 3.40
N MET A 113 -11.36 -3.02 2.28
CA MET A 113 -12.06 -3.41 1.06
C MET A 113 -11.05 -3.53 -0.09
N HIS A 114 -10.90 -4.74 -0.62
CA HIS A 114 -10.22 -4.92 -1.89
C HIS A 114 -11.15 -4.45 -3.02
N MET A 115 -10.70 -3.47 -3.80
CA MET A 115 -11.48 -2.88 -4.88
C MET A 115 -11.49 -3.81 -6.09
N ASP A 116 -12.68 -4.26 -6.47
CA ASP A 116 -12.92 -5.00 -7.70
C ASP A 116 -13.38 -4.05 -8.81
N ILE A 117 -12.43 -3.25 -9.30
CA ILE A 117 -12.63 -2.29 -10.39
C ILE A 117 -11.56 -2.49 -11.46
N PRO A 118 -11.88 -2.29 -12.76
CA PRO A 118 -10.84 -2.15 -13.77
C PRO A 118 -9.96 -0.96 -13.43
N TYR A 119 -8.65 -1.17 -13.43
CA TYR A 119 -7.70 -0.11 -13.07
C TYR A 119 -6.38 -0.32 -13.78
N GLY A 120 -5.76 0.77 -14.23
CA GLY A 120 -4.46 0.77 -14.87
C GLY A 120 -3.64 1.98 -14.43
N HIS A 121 -2.40 1.74 -14.01
CA HIS A 121 -1.45 2.78 -13.63
C HIS A 121 -0.02 2.30 -13.91
N GLN A 122 0.72 3.07 -14.72
CA GLN A 122 2.07 2.72 -15.17
C GLN A 122 2.13 1.33 -15.83
N SER A 123 2.78 0.35 -15.19
CA SER A 123 2.89 -1.03 -15.68
C SER A 123 1.85 -1.97 -15.07
N PHE A 124 1.08 -1.51 -14.08
CA PHE A 124 0.01 -2.31 -13.47
C PHE A 124 -1.30 -2.11 -14.23
N CYS A 125 -1.99 -3.21 -14.51
CA CYS A 125 -3.35 -3.19 -15.02
C CYS A 125 -4.15 -4.41 -14.55
N ARG A 126 -5.44 -4.19 -14.30
CA ARG A 126 -6.44 -5.21 -14.01
C ARG A 126 -7.73 -4.91 -14.78
N CYS A 127 -8.33 -5.95 -15.34
CA CYS A 127 -9.68 -5.92 -15.89
C CYS A 127 -10.70 -6.45 -14.88
N ALA A 128 -11.95 -5.98 -14.94
CA ALA A 128 -13.02 -6.49 -14.06
C ALA A 128 -13.42 -7.94 -14.33
N SER A 129 -13.28 -8.40 -15.58
CA SER A 129 -13.54 -9.81 -15.91
C SER A 129 -12.21 -10.56 -16.02
N PRO A 130 -12.08 -11.75 -15.41
CA PRO A 130 -10.90 -12.60 -15.55
C PRO A 130 -10.68 -13.10 -16.98
N GLU A 131 -11.71 -13.07 -17.82
CA GLU A 131 -11.64 -13.46 -19.24
C GLU A 131 -10.99 -12.37 -20.12
N ARG A 132 -10.79 -11.17 -19.57
CA ARG A 132 -10.19 -10.04 -20.30
C ARG A 132 -8.75 -9.85 -19.88
N ILE A 133 -7.92 -9.52 -20.87
CA ILE A 133 -6.51 -9.19 -20.66
C ILE A 133 -6.26 -7.70 -20.88
N CYS A 134 -5.29 -7.17 -20.15
CA CYS A 134 -4.79 -5.82 -20.37
C CYS A 134 -3.81 -5.81 -21.55
N VAL A 135 -4.05 -4.94 -22.53
CA VAL A 135 -3.16 -4.70 -23.65
C VAL A 135 -2.87 -3.21 -23.73
N ARG A 136 -1.61 -2.82 -23.98
CA ARG A 136 -1.33 -1.41 -24.23
C ARG A 136 -1.75 -1.04 -25.63
N ASN A 137 -2.26 0.17 -25.80
CA ASN A 137 -2.65 0.65 -27.12
C ASN A 137 -1.52 0.68 -28.13
N SER A 138 -0.29 0.98 -27.68
CA SER A 138 0.92 0.89 -28.51
C SER A 138 1.11 -0.49 -29.11
N ASP A 139 0.81 -1.54 -28.35
CA ASP A 139 0.98 -2.93 -28.75
C ASP A 139 -0.08 -3.34 -29.79
N MET A 140 -1.22 -2.64 -29.79
CA MET A 140 -2.32 -2.84 -30.73
C MET A 140 -2.24 -1.93 -31.97
N GLY A 141 -1.20 -1.09 -32.08
CA GLY A 141 -1.14 -0.06 -33.12
C GLY A 141 -2.27 0.98 -33.05
N LEU A 142 -2.92 1.08 -31.88
CA LEU A 142 -3.92 2.09 -31.58
C LEU A 142 -3.23 3.35 -31.05
N ASP A 143 -3.93 4.50 -31.13
CA ASP A 143 -3.59 5.84 -30.61
C ASP A 143 -2.27 5.96 -29.80
N PRO A 144 -1.36 6.89 -30.13
CA PRO A 144 -0.05 7.05 -29.48
C PRO A 144 -0.09 7.35 -27.96
N ARG A 145 -1.27 7.52 -27.36
CA ARG A 145 -1.45 7.52 -25.91
C ARG A 145 -1.31 6.07 -25.39
N ASP A 146 -0.20 5.78 -24.72
CA ASP A 146 0.15 4.47 -24.15
C ASP A 146 -0.73 4.08 -22.92
N TRP A 147 -2.04 3.90 -23.13
CA TRP A 147 -2.99 3.48 -22.09
C TRP A 147 -3.43 2.02 -22.26
N PHE A 148 -3.94 1.42 -21.18
CA PHE A 148 -4.38 0.02 -21.15
C PHE A 148 -5.83 -0.17 -21.60
N THR A 149 -6.05 -1.04 -22.58
CA THR A 149 -7.38 -1.52 -22.95
C THR A 149 -7.60 -2.94 -22.42
N CYS A 150 -8.79 -3.19 -21.89
CA CYS A 150 -9.26 -4.55 -21.58
C CYS A 150 -9.90 -5.18 -22.82
N VAL A 151 -9.28 -6.21 -23.37
CA VAL A 151 -9.78 -6.93 -24.55
C VAL A 151 -10.13 -8.38 -24.20
N SER A 152 -11.07 -8.95 -24.94
CA SER A 152 -11.35 -10.39 -24.92
C SER A 152 -10.55 -11.08 -26.03
N PHE A 153 -10.20 -12.35 -25.82
CA PHE A 153 -9.81 -13.22 -26.94
C PHE A 153 -11.08 -13.84 -27.51
N ASP A 154 -11.46 -13.40 -28.71
CA ASP A 154 -12.45 -14.08 -29.55
C ASP A 154 -11.72 -14.94 -30.60
#